data_AF-A0A6I4IVP9-F1
#
_entry.id   AF-A0A6I4IVP9-F1
#
_cell.length_a   1.000
_cell.length_b   1.000
_cell.length_c   1.000
_cell.angle_alpha   90.00
_cell.angle_beta   90.00
_cell.angle_gamma   90.00
#
_symmetry.space_group_name_H-M   'P 1'
#
loop_
_entity.id
_entity.type
_entity.pdbx_description
1 polymer ?
#
loop_
_entity_poly.entity_id
_entity_poly.type
_entity_poly.pdbx_seq_one_letter_code
_entity_poly.pdbx_strand_id
1 'polypeptide(L)'
;MIASIFNKTRPFNYVIIGTLLLIAFVSYSVSHQTYTGWEGILYGSLYFIAIAASCFLVNFIALKNNLSRNNNYAILLFFIFLLFFPTIFKNKNILISNFLLLLSLRRLISLKSMKNTKEKIFDASFWIFLAALFHFWSILFIFLVFASIILHVSRDYRNWIIPGIALFSVIILFFIFNIWSDNELLEAFFAKSFISFDFTYFENTYQNIALAVFTSIGFLFFINMILTLATKPMNMKTSYKKIIFAFILGVIVYLFSADKNNSCLAFSIAPLAILGANFIENQENKILKEGTLYVLSLLGIFFFVAQL
;
A
#
# COMPACT_ATOMS: atom_id res chain seq x y z
N MET A 1 -7.51 19.26 17.34
CA MET A 1 -8.57 18.28 17.70
C MET A 1 -8.64 17.09 16.72
N ILE A 2 -7.86 17.03 15.64
CA ILE A 2 -7.82 15.86 14.74
C ILE A 2 -7.30 14.64 15.50
N ALA A 3 -6.26 14.82 16.31
CA ALA A 3 -5.72 13.72 17.11
C ALA A 3 -6.82 13.14 18.02
N SER A 4 -7.61 14.00 18.69
CA SER A 4 -8.68 13.55 19.58
C SER A 4 -9.76 12.69 18.90
N ILE A 5 -10.10 12.98 17.64
CA ILE A 5 -11.10 12.25 16.85
C ILE A 5 -10.57 10.87 16.47
N PHE A 6 -9.34 10.81 15.94
CA PHE A 6 -8.74 9.58 15.42
C PHE A 6 -8.02 8.73 16.49
N ASN A 7 -7.86 9.23 17.72
CA ASN A 7 -7.25 8.48 18.82
C ASN A 7 -8.08 7.27 19.28
N LYS A 8 -9.34 7.17 18.88
CA LYS A 8 -10.24 6.05 19.21
C LYS A 8 -10.78 5.43 17.92
N THR A 9 -10.92 4.11 17.91
CA THR A 9 -11.62 3.39 16.84
C THR A 9 -13.12 3.62 16.95
N ARG A 10 -13.66 4.55 16.15
CA ARG A 10 -15.10 4.83 16.07
C ARG A 10 -15.61 4.58 14.64
N PRO A 11 -16.81 3.99 14.45
CA PRO A 11 -17.43 3.87 13.13
C PRO A 11 -17.48 5.20 12.37
N PHE A 12 -17.75 6.29 13.10
CA PHE A 12 -17.78 7.65 12.56
C PHE A 12 -16.50 8.07 11.82
N ASN A 13 -15.32 7.65 12.30
CA ASN A 13 -14.04 7.99 11.67
C ASN A 13 -13.88 7.35 10.29
N TYR A 14 -14.45 6.15 10.11
CA TYR A 14 -14.45 5.46 8.82
C TYR A 14 -15.39 6.15 7.82
N VAL A 15 -16.53 6.66 8.29
CA VAL A 15 -17.46 7.44 7.47
C VAL A 15 -16.79 8.73 7.00
N ILE A 16 -16.12 9.47 7.89
CA ILE A 16 -15.37 10.69 7.53
C ILE A 16 -14.33 10.40 6.45
N ILE A 17 -13.52 9.36 6.61
CA ILE A 17 -12.49 9.05 5.62
C ILE A 17 -13.12 8.57 4.31
N GLY A 18 -14.19 7.77 4.37
CA GLY A 18 -14.91 7.32 3.19
C GLY A 18 -15.51 8.47 2.38
N THR A 19 -16.11 9.47 3.06
CA THR A 19 -16.66 10.65 2.38
C THR A 19 -15.58 11.54 1.81
N LEU A 20 -14.50 11.81 2.55
CA LEU A 20 -13.36 12.59 2.05
C LEU A 20 -12.67 11.90 0.86
N LEU A 21 -12.53 10.57 0.90
CA LEU A 21 -12.01 9.77 -0.20
C LEU A 21 -12.91 9.88 -1.44
N LEU A 22 -14.23 9.81 -1.26
CA LEU A 22 -15.19 9.96 -2.36
C LEU A 22 -15.06 11.35 -3.01
N ILE A 23 -15.00 12.41 -2.19
CA ILE A 23 -14.80 13.78 -2.69
C ILE A 23 -13.49 13.89 -3.47
N ALA A 24 -12.38 13.38 -2.94
CA ALA A 24 -11.09 13.40 -3.62
C ALA A 24 -11.11 12.59 -4.93
N PHE A 25 -11.69 11.40 -4.93
CA PHE A 25 -11.77 10.56 -6.12
C PHE A 25 -12.63 11.20 -7.22
N VAL A 26 -13.81 11.73 -6.87
CA VAL A 26 -14.71 12.39 -7.83
C VAL A 26 -14.09 13.68 -8.36
N SER A 27 -13.54 14.54 -7.51
CA SER A 27 -12.92 15.80 -7.95
C SER A 27 -11.73 15.57 -8.89
N TYR A 28 -10.89 14.57 -8.60
CA TYR A 28 -9.80 14.19 -9.51
C TYR A 28 -10.31 13.57 -10.81
N SER A 29 -11.34 12.73 -10.74
CA SER A 29 -11.90 12.09 -11.94
C SER A 29 -12.57 13.08 -12.90
N VAL A 30 -13.23 14.11 -12.34
CA VAL A 30 -13.88 15.17 -13.12
C VAL A 30 -12.85 16.11 -13.76
N SER A 31 -11.86 16.57 -13.01
CA SER A 31 -10.81 17.47 -13.53
C SER A 31 -10.03 16.85 -14.70
N HIS A 32 -9.68 15.57 -14.57
CA HIS A 32 -8.86 14.86 -15.55
C HIS A 32 -9.67 14.03 -16.56
N GLN A 33 -11.01 14.11 -16.53
CA GLN A 33 -11.92 13.38 -17.41
C GLN A 33 -11.61 11.87 -17.53
N THR A 34 -11.26 11.22 -16.41
CA THR A 34 -10.71 9.85 -16.43
C THR A 34 -11.77 8.75 -16.62
N TYR A 35 -12.99 8.98 -16.14
CA TYR A 35 -14.07 8.00 -16.09
C TYR A 35 -15.36 8.61 -16.64
N THR A 36 -15.36 8.90 -17.95
CA THR A 36 -16.49 9.53 -18.65
C THR A 36 -17.42 8.48 -19.29
N GLY A 37 -18.70 8.84 -19.46
CA GLY A 37 -19.71 7.94 -20.03
C GLY A 37 -20.20 6.86 -19.05
N TRP A 38 -21.18 6.07 -19.50
CA TRP A 38 -21.84 5.06 -18.65
C TRP A 38 -20.89 3.92 -18.23
N GLU A 39 -20.07 3.45 -19.17
CA GLU A 39 -19.04 2.45 -18.90
C GLU A 39 -17.94 2.99 -17.97
N GLY A 40 -17.51 4.24 -18.18
CA GLY A 40 -16.52 4.90 -17.32
C GLY A 40 -17.00 4.99 -15.88
N ILE A 41 -18.27 5.33 -15.65
CA ILE A 41 -18.86 5.38 -14.30
C ILE A 41 -18.87 3.99 -13.65
N LEU A 42 -19.24 2.94 -14.39
CA LEU A 42 -19.22 1.57 -13.87
C LEU A 42 -17.82 1.15 -13.44
N TYR A 43 -16.82 1.31 -14.31
CA TYR A 43 -15.43 0.98 -13.96
C TYR A 43 -14.88 1.89 -12.85
N GLY A 44 -15.19 3.18 -12.89
CA GLY A 44 -14.81 4.14 -11.85
C GLY A 44 -15.35 3.75 -10.48
N SER A 45 -16.59 3.25 -10.41
CA SER A 45 -17.17 2.75 -9.16
C SER A 45 -16.41 1.53 -8.60
N LEU A 46 -15.98 0.60 -9.46
CA LEU A 46 -15.18 -0.56 -9.06
C LEU A 46 -13.80 -0.14 -8.54
N TYR A 47 -13.13 0.81 -9.20
CA TYR A 47 -11.84 1.32 -8.75
C TYR A 47 -11.95 2.10 -7.44
N PHE A 48 -13.03 2.88 -7.26
CA PHE A 48 -13.32 3.54 -5.99
C PHE A 48 -13.52 2.51 -4.87
N ILE A 49 -14.28 1.44 -5.12
CA ILE A 49 -14.45 0.35 -4.15
C ILE A 49 -13.11 -0.29 -3.79
N ALA A 50 -12.22 -0.52 -4.77
CA ALA A 50 -10.89 -1.06 -4.51
C ALA A 50 -10.02 -0.15 -3.63
N ILE A 51 -10.06 1.17 -3.85
CA ILE A 51 -9.33 2.15 -3.02
C ILE A 51 -9.94 2.24 -1.63
N ALA A 52 -11.28 2.32 -1.52
CA ALA A 52 -11.97 2.37 -0.24
C ALA A 52 -11.69 1.09 0.56
N ALA A 53 -11.75 -0.08 -0.08
CA ALA A 53 -11.36 -1.34 0.52
C ALA A 53 -9.89 -1.33 0.96
N SER A 54 -8.97 -0.77 0.17
CA SER A 54 -7.56 -0.59 0.56
C SER A 54 -7.42 0.24 1.84
N CYS A 55 -8.12 1.38 1.96
CA CYS A 55 -8.14 2.20 3.17
C CYS A 55 -8.57 1.39 4.41
N PHE A 56 -9.68 0.65 4.30
CA PHE A 56 -10.18 -0.18 5.40
C PHE A 56 -9.22 -1.33 5.74
N LEU A 57 -8.60 -1.93 4.73
CA LEU A 57 -7.67 -3.04 4.88
C LEU A 57 -6.39 -2.58 5.61
N VAL A 58 -5.87 -1.39 5.30
CA VAL A 58 -4.74 -0.79 6.02
C VAL A 58 -5.06 -0.62 7.51
N ASN A 59 -6.24 -0.08 7.84
CA ASN A 59 -6.64 0.04 9.24
C ASN A 59 -6.83 -1.32 9.92
N PHE A 60 -7.44 -2.27 9.20
CA PHE A 60 -7.62 -3.63 9.70
C PHE A 60 -6.28 -4.29 10.01
N ILE A 61 -5.28 -4.14 9.13
CA ILE A 61 -3.91 -4.62 9.37
C ILE A 61 -3.33 -3.98 10.64
N ALA A 62 -3.46 -2.65 10.78
CA ALA A 62 -2.91 -1.90 11.89
C ALA A 62 -3.53 -2.33 13.24
N LEU A 63 -4.86 -2.37 13.30
CA LEU A 63 -5.62 -2.70 14.51
C LEU A 63 -5.49 -4.18 14.89
N LYS A 64 -5.70 -5.09 13.93
CA LYS A 64 -5.76 -6.53 14.23
C LYS A 64 -4.44 -7.09 14.75
N ASN A 65 -3.33 -6.44 14.40
CA ASN A 65 -1.98 -6.87 14.78
C ASN A 65 -1.34 -5.97 15.85
N ASN A 66 -2.13 -5.10 16.48
CA ASN A 66 -1.69 -4.11 17.48
C ASN A 66 -0.56 -3.19 16.99
N LEU A 67 -0.37 -3.02 15.68
CA LEU A 67 0.67 -2.14 15.13
C LEU A 67 0.40 -0.65 15.46
N SER A 68 -0.84 -0.37 15.87
CA SER A 68 -1.32 0.86 16.51
C SER A 68 -2.05 0.49 17.81
N ARG A 69 -2.01 1.30 18.88
CA ARG A 69 -2.76 1.06 20.14
C ARG A 69 -4.26 1.41 19.98
N ASN A 70 -4.94 0.71 19.07
CA ASN A 70 -6.38 0.84 18.81
C ASN A 70 -6.82 2.27 18.43
N ASN A 71 -6.07 2.91 17.54
CA ASN A 71 -6.38 4.20 16.97
C ASN A 71 -6.61 4.09 15.45
N ASN A 72 -7.17 5.14 14.84
CA ASN A 72 -7.42 5.22 13.41
C ASN A 72 -6.43 6.16 12.70
N TYR A 73 -5.20 6.34 13.21
CA TYR A 73 -4.21 7.19 12.54
C TYR A 73 -3.68 6.57 11.25
N ALA A 74 -3.59 5.23 11.17
CA ALA A 74 -3.08 4.56 9.97
C ALA A 74 -3.97 4.82 8.76
N ILE A 75 -5.29 4.73 8.92
CA ILE A 75 -6.23 5.03 7.83
C ILE A 75 -6.24 6.51 7.45
N LEU A 76 -6.10 7.43 8.42
CA LEU A 76 -6.00 8.86 8.16
C LEU A 76 -4.73 9.19 7.36
N LEU A 77 -3.57 8.68 7.79
CA LEU A 77 -2.31 8.91 7.09
C LEU A 77 -2.29 8.25 5.71
N PHE A 78 -2.89 7.07 5.57
CA PHE A 78 -3.04 6.43 4.27
C PHE A 78 -3.84 7.33 3.32
N PHE A 79 -4.98 7.88 3.77
CA PHE A 79 -5.75 8.84 2.99
C PHE A 79 -4.94 10.10 2.65
N ILE A 80 -4.25 10.71 3.63
CA ILE A 80 -3.41 11.91 3.40
C ILE A 80 -2.33 11.63 2.35
N PHE A 81 -1.67 10.48 2.40
CA PHE A 81 -0.65 10.12 1.42
C PHE A 81 -1.21 9.78 0.04
N LEU A 82 -2.45 9.31 -0.07
CA LEU A 82 -3.12 9.23 -1.37
C LEU A 82 -3.33 10.63 -1.99
N LEU A 83 -3.60 11.64 -1.17
CA LEU A 83 -3.73 13.03 -1.63
C LEU A 83 -2.41 13.64 -2.14
N PHE A 84 -1.25 13.16 -1.68
CA PHE A 84 0.04 13.58 -2.23
C PHE A 84 0.23 13.16 -3.70
N PHE A 85 -0.36 12.02 -4.09
CA PHE A 85 -0.20 11.43 -5.42
C PHE A 85 -1.56 11.04 -6.02
N PRO A 86 -2.39 12.03 -6.40
CA PRO A 86 -3.73 11.78 -6.92
C PRO A 86 -3.74 11.02 -8.25
N THR A 87 -2.61 10.99 -8.96
CA THR A 87 -2.39 10.15 -10.16
C THR A 87 -2.72 8.67 -9.93
N ILE A 88 -2.63 8.20 -8.68
CA ILE A 88 -3.05 6.86 -8.27
C ILE A 88 -4.51 6.58 -8.64
N PHE A 89 -5.40 7.59 -8.57
CA PHE A 89 -6.83 7.43 -8.89
C PHE A 89 -7.10 7.16 -10.38
N LYS A 90 -6.17 7.54 -11.26
CA LYS A 90 -6.24 7.26 -12.72
C LYS A 90 -5.59 5.92 -13.08
N ASN A 91 -4.60 5.45 -12.32
CA ASN A 91 -3.82 4.27 -12.69
C ASN A 91 -4.48 2.96 -12.20
N LYS A 92 -5.36 2.42 -13.04
CA LYS A 92 -6.15 1.20 -12.82
C LYS A 92 -5.30 0.00 -12.39
N ASN A 93 -4.18 -0.24 -13.07
CA ASN A 93 -3.30 -1.38 -12.82
C ASN A 93 -2.64 -1.31 -11.44
N ILE A 94 -2.16 -0.12 -11.07
CA ILE A 94 -1.53 0.12 -9.77
C ILE A 94 -2.55 -0.01 -8.64
N LEU A 95 -3.78 0.47 -8.82
CA LEU A 95 -4.86 0.33 -7.84
C LEU A 95 -5.14 -1.14 -7.52
N ILE A 96 -5.35 -1.96 -8.55
CA ILE A 96 -5.61 -3.39 -8.39
C ILE A 96 -4.39 -4.08 -7.77
N SER A 97 -3.19 -3.85 -8.33
CA SER A 97 -1.95 -4.44 -7.81
C SER A 97 -1.74 -4.10 -6.33
N ASN A 98 -1.95 -2.86 -5.93
CA ASN A 98 -1.77 -2.41 -4.55
C ASN A 98 -2.78 -3.06 -3.61
N PHE A 99 -4.05 -3.14 -4.01
CA PHE A 99 -5.07 -3.84 -3.23
C PHE A 99 -4.72 -5.32 -3.00
N LEU A 100 -4.24 -6.01 -4.04
CA LEU A 100 -3.79 -7.41 -3.95
C LEU A 100 -2.58 -7.56 -3.02
N LEU A 101 -1.60 -6.65 -3.11
CA LEU A 101 -0.46 -6.64 -2.18
C LEU A 101 -0.88 -6.40 -0.73
N LEU A 102 -1.92 -5.58 -0.49
CA LEU A 102 -2.48 -5.40 0.86
C LEU A 102 -3.13 -6.68 1.40
N LEU A 103 -3.84 -7.44 0.55
CA LEU A 103 -4.37 -8.76 0.92
C LEU A 103 -3.24 -9.73 1.29
N SER A 104 -2.14 -9.71 0.53
CA SER A 104 -0.94 -10.48 0.86
C SER A 104 -0.35 -10.06 2.21
N LEU A 105 -0.13 -8.76 2.42
CA LEU A 105 0.43 -8.20 3.64
C LEU A 105 -0.41 -8.59 4.86
N ARG A 106 -1.75 -8.53 4.76
CA ARG A 106 -2.66 -9.00 5.82
C ARG A 106 -2.39 -10.47 6.20
N ARG A 107 -2.27 -11.36 5.20
CA ARG A 107 -2.01 -12.78 5.44
C ARG A 107 -0.65 -12.98 6.09
N LEU A 108 0.39 -12.32 5.60
CA LEU A 108 1.76 -12.42 6.12
C LEU A 108 1.87 -11.94 7.56
N ILE A 109 1.26 -10.81 7.93
CA ILE A 109 1.33 -10.32 9.30
C ILE A 109 0.58 -11.27 10.25
N SER A 110 -0.55 -11.84 9.80
CA SER A 110 -1.32 -12.81 10.58
C SER A 110 -0.63 -14.16 10.83
N LEU A 111 0.51 -14.44 10.18
CA LEU A 111 1.33 -15.64 10.45
C LEU A 111 1.82 -15.70 11.89
N LYS A 112 1.86 -14.57 12.60
CA LYS A 112 2.17 -14.53 14.04
C LYS A 112 1.30 -15.47 14.87
N SER A 113 0.03 -15.71 14.48
CA SER A 113 -0.83 -16.60 15.24
C SER A 113 -0.52 -18.09 15.06
N MET A 114 0.35 -18.45 14.12
CA MET A 114 0.75 -19.83 13.77
C MET A 114 -0.41 -20.76 13.39
N LYS A 115 -1.64 -20.22 13.27
CA LYS A 115 -2.82 -20.93 12.77
C LYS A 115 -2.82 -20.91 11.24
N ASN A 116 -3.09 -22.06 10.62
CA ASN A 116 -3.21 -22.23 9.17
C ASN A 116 -2.04 -21.61 8.40
N THR A 117 -0.81 -21.84 8.87
CA THR A 117 0.40 -21.24 8.30
C THR A 117 0.54 -21.53 6.80
N LYS A 118 0.31 -22.77 6.38
CA LYS A 118 0.44 -23.19 4.98
C LYS A 118 -0.52 -22.42 4.06
N GLU A 119 -1.80 -22.35 4.42
CA GLU A 119 -2.83 -21.58 3.70
C GLU A 119 -2.45 -20.09 3.63
N LYS A 120 -1.98 -19.50 4.73
CA LYS A 120 -1.57 -18.09 4.74
C LYS A 120 -0.38 -17.81 3.84
N ILE A 121 0.60 -18.71 3.77
CA ILE A 121 1.75 -18.58 2.86
C ILE A 121 1.29 -18.71 1.41
N PHE A 122 0.41 -19.69 1.13
CA PHE A 122 -0.16 -19.88 -0.20
C PHE A 122 -0.93 -18.63 -0.64
N ASP A 123 -1.90 -18.17 0.16
CA ASP A 123 -2.71 -16.98 -0.11
C ASP A 123 -1.81 -15.76 -0.33
N ALA A 124 -0.84 -15.52 0.54
CA ALA A 124 0.06 -14.38 0.41
C ALA A 124 0.85 -14.40 -0.89
N SER A 125 1.40 -15.57 -1.25
CA SER A 125 2.16 -15.77 -2.48
C SER A 125 1.27 -15.62 -3.71
N PHE A 126 0.07 -16.22 -3.68
CA PHE A 126 -0.93 -16.15 -4.75
C PHE A 126 -1.31 -14.70 -5.04
N TRP A 127 -1.63 -13.92 -4.00
CA TRP A 127 -1.96 -12.50 -4.16
C TRP A 127 -0.80 -11.67 -4.72
N ILE A 128 0.45 -11.97 -4.37
CA ILE A 128 1.62 -11.27 -4.92
C ILE A 128 1.80 -11.59 -6.40
N PHE A 129 1.73 -12.86 -6.79
CA PHE A 129 1.88 -13.23 -8.20
C PHE A 129 0.72 -12.70 -9.04
N LEU A 130 -0.51 -12.68 -8.52
CA LEU A 130 -1.63 -12.04 -9.18
C LEU A 130 -1.42 -10.52 -9.32
N ALA A 131 -0.88 -9.87 -8.29
CA ALA A 131 -0.52 -8.44 -8.34
C ALA A 131 0.55 -8.12 -9.38
N ALA A 132 1.49 -9.04 -9.60
CA ALA A 132 2.55 -8.91 -10.58
C ALA A 132 2.02 -8.88 -12.03
N LEU A 133 0.89 -9.54 -12.30
CA LEU A 133 0.25 -9.48 -13.63
C LEU A 133 -0.22 -8.06 -13.99
N PHE A 134 -0.63 -7.26 -13.00
CA PHE A 134 -1.04 -5.87 -13.20
C PHE A 134 0.16 -4.91 -13.20
N HIS A 135 1.16 -5.18 -12.36
CA HIS A 135 2.39 -4.39 -12.28
C HIS A 135 3.58 -5.31 -12.01
N PHE A 136 4.39 -5.59 -13.04
CA PHE A 136 5.43 -6.62 -13.06
C PHE A 136 6.30 -6.63 -11.80
N TRP A 137 6.86 -5.48 -11.42
CA TRP A 137 7.78 -5.35 -10.29
C TRP A 137 7.16 -5.65 -8.92
N SER A 138 5.83 -5.71 -8.79
CA SER A 138 5.15 -6.15 -7.56
C SER A 138 5.55 -7.57 -7.15
N ILE A 139 6.10 -8.38 -8.08
CA ILE A 139 6.66 -9.71 -7.78
C ILE A 139 7.75 -9.68 -6.71
N LEU A 140 8.46 -8.56 -6.53
CA LEU A 140 9.49 -8.40 -5.48
C LEU A 140 8.93 -8.60 -4.06
N PHE A 141 7.62 -8.42 -3.85
CA PHE A 141 6.98 -8.73 -2.58
C PHE A 141 7.08 -10.22 -2.19
N ILE A 142 7.47 -11.12 -3.10
CA ILE A 142 7.74 -12.52 -2.77
C ILE A 142 8.87 -12.65 -1.73
N PHE A 143 9.84 -11.73 -1.73
CA PHE A 143 10.88 -11.70 -0.71
C PHE A 143 10.31 -11.49 0.70
N LEU A 144 9.19 -10.76 0.84
CA LEU A 144 8.50 -10.60 2.12
C LEU A 144 7.85 -11.90 2.61
N VAL A 145 7.42 -12.77 1.69
CA VAL A 145 6.92 -14.11 2.02
C VAL A 145 8.05 -14.96 2.62
N PHE A 146 9.20 -15.04 1.94
CA PHE A 146 10.36 -15.77 2.44
C PHE A 146 10.89 -15.21 3.76
N ALA A 147 10.97 -13.87 3.89
CA ALA A 147 11.30 -13.22 5.16
C ALA A 147 10.30 -13.62 6.27
N SER A 148 9.01 -13.71 5.94
CA SER A 148 7.98 -14.14 6.89
C SER A 148 8.11 -15.61 7.31
N ILE A 149 8.49 -16.49 6.38
CA ILE A 149 8.78 -17.90 6.64
C ILE A 149 9.98 -18.01 7.59
N ILE A 150 11.09 -17.32 7.29
CA ILE A 150 12.30 -17.30 8.13
C ILE A 150 11.96 -16.86 9.56
N LEU A 151 11.14 -15.81 9.70
CA LEU A 151 10.81 -15.22 11.00
C LEU A 151 9.87 -16.06 11.88
N HIS A 152 9.07 -16.97 11.31
CA HIS A 152 8.02 -17.68 12.08
C HIS A 152 8.06 -19.20 11.95
N VAL A 153 8.41 -19.74 10.78
CA VAL A 153 8.18 -21.16 10.43
C VAL A 153 9.28 -21.74 9.55
N SER A 154 10.53 -21.36 9.83
CA SER A 154 11.72 -21.77 9.05
C SER A 154 11.98 -23.28 9.06
N ARG A 155 11.59 -23.97 10.14
CA ARG A 155 11.94 -25.39 10.39
C ARG A 155 11.21 -26.40 9.47
N ASP A 156 10.02 -26.07 8.97
CA ASP A 156 9.25 -27.00 8.13
C ASP A 156 9.53 -26.70 6.66
N TYR A 157 10.27 -27.60 5.99
CA TYR A 157 10.66 -27.47 4.58
C TYR A 157 9.44 -27.30 3.66
N ARG A 158 8.27 -27.85 4.03
CA ARG A 158 7.05 -27.76 3.21
C ARG A 158 6.63 -26.31 3.02
N ASN A 159 6.86 -25.45 4.00
CA ASN A 159 6.53 -24.03 3.91
C ASN A 159 7.32 -23.30 2.83
N TRP A 160 8.51 -23.78 2.48
CA TRP A 160 9.37 -23.19 1.45
C TRP A 160 8.92 -23.53 0.03
N ILE A 161 8.23 -24.66 -0.15
CA ILE A 161 7.71 -25.12 -1.44
C ILE A 161 6.41 -24.40 -1.81
N ILE A 162 5.59 -24.03 -0.82
CA ILE A 162 4.26 -23.43 -1.01
C ILE A 162 4.24 -22.22 -1.94
N PRO A 163 5.17 -21.24 -1.84
CA PRO A 163 5.22 -20.13 -2.79
C PRO A 163 5.32 -20.59 -4.25
N GLY A 164 6.08 -21.66 -4.54
CA GLY A 164 6.16 -22.25 -5.88
C GLY A 164 4.84 -22.84 -6.36
N ILE A 165 4.07 -23.47 -5.47
CA ILE A 165 2.73 -23.99 -5.79
C ILE A 165 1.79 -22.83 -6.14
N ALA A 166 1.83 -21.74 -5.39
CA ALA A 166 1.02 -20.56 -5.67
C ALA A 166 1.39 -19.90 -7.01
N LEU A 167 2.69 -19.83 -7.34
CA LEU A 167 3.18 -19.36 -8.63
C LEU A 167 2.59 -20.22 -9.76
N PHE A 168 2.68 -21.54 -9.64
CA PHE A 168 2.14 -22.47 -10.64
C PHE A 168 0.63 -22.28 -10.84
N SER A 169 -0.14 -22.09 -9.76
CA SER A 169 -1.57 -21.78 -9.85
C SER A 169 -1.86 -20.49 -10.63
N VAL A 170 -1.11 -19.41 -10.36
CA VAL A 170 -1.30 -18.15 -11.08
C VAL A 170 -0.87 -18.27 -12.55
N ILE A 171 0.19 -19.01 -12.85
CA ILE A 171 0.64 -19.28 -14.22
C ILE A 171 -0.46 -19.99 -15.01
N ILE A 172 -1.06 -21.04 -14.45
CA ILE A 172 -2.17 -21.76 -15.12
C ILE A 172 -3.32 -20.80 -15.42
N LEU A 173 -3.76 -20.02 -14.42
CA LEU A 173 -4.84 -19.05 -14.61
C LEU A 173 -4.48 -18.01 -15.69
N PHE A 174 -3.25 -17.48 -15.66
CA PHE A 174 -2.78 -16.52 -16.64
C PHE A 174 -2.83 -17.08 -18.06
N PHE A 175 -2.35 -18.30 -18.29
CA PHE A 175 -2.38 -18.90 -19.63
C PHE A 175 -3.80 -19.19 -20.11
N ILE A 176 -4.73 -19.57 -19.24
CA ILE A 176 -6.15 -19.72 -19.60
C ILE A 176 -6.71 -18.39 -20.15
N PHE A 177 -6.48 -17.28 -19.44
CA PHE A 177 -6.93 -15.96 -19.90
C PHE A 177 -6.16 -15.44 -21.12
N ASN A 178 -4.88 -15.77 -21.23
CA ASN A 178 -4.03 -15.37 -22.36
C ASN A 178 -4.50 -16.02 -23.67
N ILE A 179 -4.92 -17.29 -23.62
CA ILE A 179 -5.51 -17.98 -24.78
C ILE A 179 -6.82 -17.30 -25.23
N TRP A 180 -7.63 -16.85 -24.27
CA TRP A 180 -8.88 -16.13 -24.57
C TRP A 180 -8.64 -14.71 -25.11
N SER A 181 -7.44 -14.16 -24.93
CA SER A 181 -7.06 -12.81 -25.36
C SER A 181 -6.08 -12.85 -26.54
N ASP A 182 -6.09 -13.93 -27.33
CA ASP A 182 -5.24 -14.12 -28.51
C ASP A 182 -3.73 -13.82 -28.28
N ASN A 183 -3.22 -14.17 -27.10
CA ASN A 183 -1.85 -13.95 -26.61
C ASN A 183 -1.41 -12.50 -26.30
N GLU A 184 -2.30 -11.51 -26.40
CA GLU A 184 -1.96 -10.10 -26.12
C GLU A 184 -1.48 -9.86 -24.68
N LEU A 185 -1.99 -10.61 -23.70
CA LEU A 185 -1.64 -10.44 -22.29
C LEU A 185 -0.18 -10.79 -22.01
N LEU A 186 0.36 -11.79 -22.72
CA LEU A 186 1.75 -12.22 -22.59
C LEU A 186 2.71 -11.16 -23.11
N GLU A 187 2.42 -10.58 -24.28
CA GLU A 187 3.21 -9.47 -24.83
C GLU A 187 3.17 -8.24 -23.91
N ALA A 188 1.97 -7.87 -23.44
CA ALA A 188 1.78 -6.75 -22.52
C ALA A 188 2.48 -6.95 -21.16
N PHE A 189 2.61 -8.19 -20.69
CA PHE A 189 3.32 -8.52 -19.47
C PHE A 189 4.84 -8.36 -19.63
N PHE A 190 5.40 -8.93 -20.71
CA PHE A 190 6.84 -8.85 -20.96
C PHE A 190 7.30 -7.43 -21.33
N ALA A 191 6.46 -6.64 -22.02
CA ALA A 191 6.74 -5.25 -22.32
C ALA A 191 7.04 -4.40 -21.08
N LYS A 192 6.54 -4.79 -19.90
CA LYS A 192 6.70 -4.06 -18.63
C LYS A 192 7.82 -4.62 -17.73
N SER A 193 8.58 -5.59 -18.22
CA SER A 193 9.58 -6.32 -17.43
C SER A 193 10.95 -5.64 -17.33
N PHE A 194 11.21 -4.63 -18.17
CA PHE A 194 12.50 -3.94 -18.17
C PHE A 194 12.66 -3.02 -16.95
N ILE A 195 13.91 -2.74 -16.59
CA ILE A 195 14.27 -1.79 -15.54
C ILE A 195 14.46 -0.43 -16.19
N SER A 196 13.79 0.61 -15.67
CA SER A 196 14.06 1.99 -16.04
C SER A 196 14.66 2.75 -14.88
N PHE A 197 15.74 3.50 -15.14
CA PHE A 197 16.30 4.46 -14.18
C PHE A 197 16.04 5.91 -14.59
N ASP A 198 15.12 6.14 -15.52
CA ASP A 198 14.76 7.49 -15.94
C ASP A 198 13.89 8.18 -14.87
N PHE A 199 14.28 9.38 -14.46
CA PHE A 199 13.55 10.21 -13.49
C PHE A 199 13.02 11.50 -14.13
N THR A 200 13.02 11.61 -15.45
CA THR A 200 12.52 12.78 -16.20
C THR A 200 11.01 12.74 -16.48
N TYR A 201 10.27 11.82 -15.86
CA TYR A 201 8.85 11.56 -16.13
C TYR A 201 7.87 12.57 -15.48
N PHE A 202 8.34 13.54 -14.71
CA PHE A 202 7.45 14.47 -13.99
C PHE A 202 6.70 15.38 -14.96
N GLU A 203 5.37 15.29 -14.96
CA GLU A 203 4.51 16.13 -15.80
C GLU A 203 4.35 17.54 -15.21
N ASN A 204 4.50 17.69 -13.89
CA ASN A 204 4.28 18.94 -13.16
C ASN A 204 5.32 19.15 -12.07
N THR A 205 5.80 20.38 -11.88
CA THR A 205 6.73 20.76 -10.79
C THR A 205 6.18 20.37 -9.42
N TYR A 206 4.86 20.45 -9.20
CA TYR A 206 4.23 20.05 -7.94
C TYR A 206 4.35 18.55 -7.65
N GLN A 207 4.39 17.69 -8.68
CA GLN A 207 4.61 16.25 -8.50
C GLN A 207 6.01 15.94 -7.95
N ASN A 208 7.02 16.68 -8.40
CA ASN A 208 8.39 16.54 -7.92
C ASN A 208 8.53 17.06 -6.48
N ILE A 209 7.94 18.22 -6.17
CA ILE A 209 7.93 18.76 -4.80
C ILE A 209 7.18 17.80 -3.86
N ALA A 210 6.03 17.26 -4.29
CA ALA A 210 5.28 16.26 -3.51
C ALA A 210 6.12 15.02 -3.22
N LEU A 211 6.88 14.53 -4.22
CA LEU A 211 7.83 13.43 -4.03
C LEU A 211 8.93 13.77 -3.01
N ALA A 212 9.54 14.95 -3.11
CA ALA A 212 10.60 15.37 -2.19
C ALA A 212 10.11 15.49 -0.74
N VAL A 213 8.91 16.05 -0.55
CA VAL A 213 8.29 16.16 0.78
C VAL A 213 7.87 14.79 1.31
N PHE A 214 7.25 13.95 0.47
CA PHE A 214 6.86 12.59 0.83
C PHE A 214 8.05 11.72 1.21
N THR A 215 9.15 11.78 0.46
CA THR A 215 10.38 11.03 0.75
C THR A 215 11.03 11.51 2.05
N SER A 216 11.02 12.82 2.32
CA SER A 216 11.50 13.38 3.59
C SER A 216 10.69 12.90 4.81
N ILE A 217 9.35 12.95 4.72
CA ILE A 217 8.45 12.40 5.75
C ILE A 217 8.63 10.89 5.88
N GLY A 218 8.75 10.21 4.74
CA GLY A 218 8.98 8.78 4.61
C GLY A 218 10.21 8.33 5.38
N PHE A 219 11.33 9.02 5.14
CA PHE A 219 12.60 8.80 5.80
C PHE A 219 12.50 9.04 7.31
N LEU A 220 11.85 10.13 7.74
CA LEU A 220 11.64 10.43 9.16
C LEU A 220 10.90 9.31 9.89
N PHE A 221 9.75 8.86 9.36
CA PHE A 221 8.97 7.78 9.97
C PHE A 221 9.70 6.44 9.96
N PHE A 222 10.44 6.15 8.88
CA PHE A 222 11.24 4.95 8.75
C PHE A 222 12.38 4.89 9.77
N ILE A 223 13.20 5.94 9.86
CA ILE A 223 14.32 6.01 10.82
C ILE A 223 13.80 5.97 12.25
N ASN A 224 12.75 6.73 12.56
CA ASN A 224 12.16 6.68 13.90
C ASN A 224 11.69 5.27 14.27
N MET A 225 11.08 4.53 13.34
CA MET A 225 10.69 3.15 13.61
C MET A 225 11.90 2.26 13.88
N ILE A 226 12.98 2.37 13.10
CA ILE A 226 14.20 1.58 13.31
C ILE A 226 14.77 1.82 14.71
N LEU A 227 14.89 3.09 15.12
CA LEU A 227 15.42 3.47 16.43
C LEU A 227 14.54 2.98 17.59
N THR A 228 13.22 3.00 17.43
CA THR A 228 12.27 2.58 18.47
C THR A 228 11.93 1.09 18.44
N LEU A 229 12.39 0.33 17.44
CA LEU A 229 12.06 -1.09 17.29
C LEU A 229 12.55 -1.94 18.49
N ALA A 230 13.70 -1.59 19.06
CA ALA A 230 14.30 -2.31 20.17
C ALA A 230 13.44 -2.26 21.45
N THR A 231 12.72 -1.16 21.67
CA THR A 231 11.91 -0.92 22.88
C THR A 231 10.51 -1.55 22.79
N LYS A 232 10.07 -1.99 21.59
CA LYS A 232 8.77 -2.64 21.42
C LYS A 232 8.75 -4.05 22.03
N PRO A 233 7.59 -4.56 22.49
CA PRO A 233 7.47 -5.93 22.99
C PRO A 233 7.90 -6.97 21.95
N MET A 234 8.59 -8.04 22.38
CA MET A 234 9.13 -9.09 21.49
C MET A 234 8.09 -9.64 20.52
N ASN A 235 6.87 -9.87 21.02
CA ASN A 235 5.76 -10.41 20.24
C ASN A 235 5.32 -9.48 19.09
N MET A 236 5.62 -8.18 19.16
CA MET A 236 5.24 -7.19 18.15
C MET A 236 6.38 -6.85 17.20
N LYS A 237 7.64 -7.04 17.62
CA LYS A 237 8.83 -6.79 16.80
C LYS A 237 8.76 -7.50 15.45
N THR A 238 8.27 -8.75 15.41
CA THR A 238 8.18 -9.52 14.15
C THR A 238 7.18 -8.92 13.16
N SER A 239 6.09 -8.31 13.65
CA SER A 239 5.09 -7.66 12.80
C SER A 239 5.61 -6.31 12.28
N TYR A 240 6.29 -5.54 13.12
CA TYR A 240 6.94 -4.29 12.69
C TYR A 240 8.07 -4.54 11.68
N LYS A 241 8.89 -5.59 11.85
CA LYS A 241 9.91 -5.97 10.86
C LYS A 241 9.30 -6.24 9.48
N LYS A 242 8.14 -6.89 9.41
CA LYS A 242 7.41 -7.11 8.14
C LYS A 242 6.95 -5.80 7.50
N ILE A 243 6.45 -4.85 8.29
CA ILE A 243 6.05 -3.52 7.79
C ILE A 243 7.26 -2.74 7.27
N ILE A 244 8.37 -2.73 8.00
CA ILE A 244 9.63 -2.09 7.57
C ILE A 244 10.11 -2.72 6.25
N PHE A 245 10.11 -4.05 6.15
CA PHE A 245 10.52 -4.73 4.92
C PHE A 245 9.57 -4.46 3.76
N ALA A 246 8.25 -4.42 4.01
CA ALA A 246 7.25 -4.04 3.01
C ALA A 246 7.45 -2.61 2.51
N PHE A 247 7.80 -1.66 3.40
CA PHE A 247 8.12 -0.29 3.00
C PHE A 247 9.35 -0.24 2.08
N ILE A 248 10.44 -0.93 2.45
CA ILE A 248 11.67 -1.01 1.64
C ILE A 248 11.35 -1.60 0.26
N LEU A 249 10.59 -2.70 0.21
CA LEU A 249 10.19 -3.31 -1.06
C LEU A 249 9.33 -2.37 -1.89
N GLY A 250 8.37 -1.64 -1.30
CA GLY A 250 7.59 -0.64 -2.00
C GLY A 250 8.44 0.45 -2.65
N VAL A 251 9.49 0.91 -1.95
CA VAL A 251 10.46 1.87 -2.50
C VAL A 251 11.27 1.24 -3.64
N ILE A 252 11.75 0.00 -3.49
CA ILE A 252 12.48 -0.71 -4.55
C ILE A 252 11.61 -0.90 -5.80
N VAL A 253 10.33 -1.24 -5.64
CA VAL A 253 9.38 -1.36 -6.76
C VAL A 253 9.25 -0.03 -7.51
N TYR A 254 9.13 1.09 -6.80
CA TYR A 254 9.14 2.41 -7.42
C TYR A 254 10.46 2.71 -8.17
N LEU A 255 11.61 2.33 -7.60
CA LEU A 255 12.91 2.56 -8.23
C LEU A 255 13.13 1.73 -9.51
N PHE A 256 12.61 0.51 -9.56
CA PHE A 256 12.82 -0.43 -10.68
C PHE A 256 11.74 -0.37 -11.76
N SER A 257 10.59 0.26 -11.49
CA SER A 257 9.47 0.30 -12.43
C SER A 257 9.88 0.82 -13.81
N ALA A 258 9.43 0.11 -14.86
CA ALA A 258 9.71 0.41 -16.26
C ALA A 258 9.12 1.77 -16.70
N ASP A 259 7.82 1.94 -16.46
CA ASP A 259 7.09 3.19 -16.68
C ASP A 259 6.97 3.91 -15.33
N LYS A 260 8.00 4.71 -14.99
CA LYS A 260 7.97 5.42 -13.72
C LYS A 260 6.85 6.45 -13.70
N ASN A 261 6.06 6.35 -12.65
CA ASN A 261 5.03 7.31 -12.31
C ASN A 261 4.98 7.37 -10.78
N ASN A 262 4.68 8.54 -10.22
CA ASN A 262 4.45 8.73 -8.78
C ASN A 262 3.41 7.74 -8.22
N SER A 263 2.51 7.26 -9.07
CA SER A 263 1.53 6.24 -8.72
C SER A 263 2.16 4.95 -8.19
N CYS A 264 3.36 4.56 -8.66
CA CYS A 264 4.07 3.37 -8.19
C CYS A 264 4.44 3.46 -6.69
N LEU A 265 4.45 4.66 -6.10
CA LEU A 265 4.65 4.84 -4.67
C LEU A 265 3.49 4.28 -3.84
N ALA A 266 2.33 3.99 -4.43
CA ALA A 266 1.19 3.37 -3.77
C ALA A 266 1.56 2.15 -2.91
N PHE A 267 2.51 1.34 -3.40
CA PHE A 267 3.00 0.15 -2.71
C PHE A 267 3.77 0.46 -1.40
N SER A 268 4.31 1.67 -1.28
CA SER A 268 5.00 2.16 -0.07
C SER A 268 4.07 2.90 0.90
N ILE A 269 2.95 3.44 0.41
CA ILE A 269 2.04 4.32 1.18
C ILE A 269 1.45 3.59 2.39
N ALA A 270 0.96 2.37 2.21
CA ALA A 270 0.34 1.61 3.29
C ALA A 270 1.31 1.23 4.42
N PRO A 271 2.48 0.63 4.13
CA PRO A 271 3.51 0.44 5.15
C PRO A 271 3.88 1.75 5.84
N LEU A 272 4.09 2.82 5.09
CA LEU A 272 4.47 4.12 5.64
C LEU A 272 3.39 4.71 6.55
N ALA A 273 2.12 4.61 6.18
CA ALA A 273 1.00 5.07 7.00
C ALA A 273 0.95 4.35 8.36
N ILE A 274 1.27 3.04 8.39
CA ILE A 274 1.37 2.27 9.63
C ILE A 274 2.58 2.73 10.47
N LEU A 275 3.73 2.99 9.84
CA LEU A 275 4.91 3.54 10.53
C LEU A 275 4.63 4.93 11.12
N GLY A 276 4.02 5.82 10.33
CA GLY A 276 3.63 7.16 10.76
C GLY A 276 2.59 7.15 11.86
N ALA A 277 1.62 6.23 11.81
CA ALA A 277 0.65 6.07 12.89
C ALA A 277 1.34 5.72 14.20
N ASN A 278 2.37 4.87 14.15
CA ASN A 278 3.18 4.55 15.32
C ASN A 278 4.00 5.75 15.83
N PHE A 279 4.57 6.55 14.92
CA PHE A 279 5.27 7.79 15.26
C PHE A 279 4.36 8.75 16.03
N ILE A 280 3.20 9.08 15.45
CA ILE A 280 2.22 10.03 16.01
C ILE A 280 1.67 9.51 17.35
N GLU A 281 1.52 8.20 17.48
CA GLU A 281 1.07 7.59 18.72
C GLU A 281 2.09 7.64 19.86
N ASN A 282 3.38 7.49 19.56
CA ASN A 282 4.44 7.56 20.57
C ASN A 282 4.72 9.00 21.03
N GLN A 283 4.15 10.03 20.37
CA GLN A 283 4.27 11.42 20.81
C GLN A 283 3.40 11.69 22.03
N GLU A 284 4.03 11.96 23.17
CA GLU A 284 3.34 12.28 24.43
C GLU A 284 2.78 13.71 24.44
N ASN A 285 3.49 14.66 23.82
CA ASN A 285 3.05 16.05 23.75
C ASN A 285 1.86 16.20 22.78
N LYS A 286 0.69 16.51 23.33
CA LYS A 286 -0.55 16.71 22.58
C LYS A 286 -0.44 17.82 21.51
N ILE A 287 0.32 18.88 21.77
CA ILE A 287 0.48 20.01 20.83
C ILE A 287 1.26 19.55 19.61
N LEU A 288 2.38 18.85 19.81
CA LEU A 288 3.19 18.31 18.71
C LEU A 288 2.40 17.26 17.91
N LYS A 289 1.64 16.41 18.59
CA LYS A 289 0.78 15.40 17.96
C LYS A 289 -0.29 16.02 17.07
N GLU A 290 -0.97 17.05 17.54
CA GLU A 290 -1.97 17.78 16.74
C GLU A 290 -1.28 18.57 15.61
N GLY A 291 -0.18 19.27 15.90
CA GLY A 291 0.58 20.04 14.92
C GLY A 291 1.07 19.19 13.75
N THR A 292 1.66 18.01 14.03
CA THR A 292 2.08 17.07 12.99
C THR A 292 0.91 16.61 12.11
N LEU A 293 -0.23 16.27 12.69
CA LEU A 293 -1.42 15.89 11.91
C LEU A 293 -1.95 17.05 11.06
N TYR A 294 -2.02 18.27 11.61
CA TYR A 294 -2.45 19.45 10.86
C TYR A 294 -1.53 19.76 9.69
N VAL A 295 -0.20 19.74 9.91
CA VAL A 295 0.78 19.98 8.84
C VAL A 295 0.65 18.92 7.74
N LEU A 296 0.55 17.64 8.10
CA LEU A 296 0.39 16.55 7.11
C LEU A 296 -0.92 16.68 6.33
N SER A 297 -2.03 17.01 7.00
CA SER A 297 -3.32 17.22 6.32
C SER A 297 -3.29 18.43 5.39
N LEU A 298 -2.69 19.55 5.81
CA LEU A 298 -2.53 20.74 4.98
C LEU A 298 -1.68 20.47 3.74
N LEU A 299 -0.54 19.79 3.91
CA LEU A 299 0.32 19.39 2.80
C LEU A 299 -0.41 18.45 1.83
N GLY A 300 -1.14 17.46 2.34
CA GLY A 300 -1.92 16.55 1.50
C GLY A 300 -2.96 17.28 0.67
N ILE A 301 -3.74 18.18 1.27
CA ILE A 301 -4.73 18.99 0.55
C ILE A 301 -4.06 19.93 -0.46
N PHE A 302 -2.97 20.59 -0.06
CA PHE A 302 -2.22 21.50 -0.94
C PHE A 302 -1.70 20.78 -2.18
N PHE A 303 -1.02 19.64 -2.02
CA PHE A 303 -0.50 18.86 -3.15
C PHE A 303 -1.60 18.26 -4.01
N PHE A 304 -2.73 17.87 -3.41
CA PHE A 304 -3.89 17.40 -4.16
C PHE A 304 -4.46 18.51 -5.07
N VAL A 305 -4.73 19.68 -4.51
CA VAL A 305 -5.31 20.81 -5.26
C VAL A 305 -4.34 21.34 -6.32
N ALA A 306 -3.04 21.37 -6.03
CA ALA A 306 -2.02 21.79 -6.99
C ALA A 306 -1.82 20.80 -8.16
N GLN A 307 -2.36 19.58 -8.05
CA GLN A 307 -2.28 18.52 -9.05
C GLN A 307 -3.65 18.16 -9.68
N LEU A 308 -4.73 18.86 -9.32
CA LEU A 308 -6.04 18.78 -9.99
C LEU A 308 -6.01 19.48 -11.35
#